data_AF-A0A9X3A1C1-F1
#
_entry.id   AF-A0A9X3A1C1-F1
#
_cell.length_a   1.000
_cell.length_b   1.000
_cell.length_c   1.000
_cell.angle_alpha   90.00
_cell.angle_beta   90.00
_cell.angle_gamma   90.00
#
_symmetry.space_group_name_H-M   'P 1'
#
loop_
_entity.id
_entity.type
_entity.pdbx_description
1 polymer ?
#
loop_
_entity_poly.entity_id
_entity_poly.type
_entity_poly.pdbx_seq_one_letter_code
_entity_poly.pdbx_strand_id
1 'polypeptide(L)'
;MPIFDTPSPIDVTIEIPWGDIRVIATDRADTVVEVRPADDQSPKDVEGADQTRVEYENGRLLVKTPTGGLTYVWKKWAVDVRVEVPTGSSVRGQTGMGDVRFTGVLGECRIKTGTGHVDVDRTGPLRLHTSTGNVTVEAIDGDADVSTASGTLRIGEVGGGAVVKNSNGPSTIGRIAGDLKLRASNGDITVTEAGAGVDAKSANGSIRIGEVVRGTVVLKSAMGDIDLGISEGTAAWLDVHTSSGRLRNSLDESAARPEATDTVEVRADTSCGDITIHRS
;
A
#
# COMPACT_ATOMS: atom_id res chain seq x y z
N MET A 1 6.50 7.54 30.35
CA MET A 1 5.38 7.47 29.39
C MET A 1 4.61 8.78 29.49
N PRO A 2 4.88 9.77 28.64
CA PRO A 2 4.08 10.99 28.62
C PRO A 2 2.66 10.71 28.12
N ILE A 3 1.70 11.43 28.70
CA ILE A 3 0.27 11.37 28.37
C ILE A 3 -0.17 12.80 28.06
N PHE A 4 -0.87 12.99 26.95
CA PHE A 4 -1.37 14.29 26.51
C PHE A 4 -2.90 14.24 26.37
N ASP A 5 -3.58 15.32 26.79
CA ASP A 5 -5.01 15.46 26.55
C ASP A 5 -5.26 15.82 25.08
N THR A 6 -5.94 14.94 24.36
CA THR A 6 -6.16 15.00 22.91
C THR A 6 -7.59 14.57 22.59
N PRO A 7 -8.61 15.39 22.91
CA PRO A 7 -10.01 15.04 22.69
C PRO A 7 -10.41 15.08 21.20
N SER A 8 -9.49 15.42 20.31
CA SER A 8 -9.67 15.47 18.86
C SER A 8 -8.48 14.80 18.17
N PRO A 9 -8.64 14.30 16.93
CA PRO A 9 -7.55 13.73 16.16
C PRO A 9 -6.36 14.68 16.04
N ILE A 10 -5.15 14.13 16.12
CA ILE A 10 -3.90 14.89 16.09
C ILE A 10 -3.03 14.52 14.88
N ASP A 11 -2.00 15.32 14.62
CA ASP A 11 -0.93 14.98 13.67
C ASP A 11 0.25 14.36 14.41
N VAL A 12 0.57 13.10 14.12
CA VAL A 12 1.68 12.37 14.73
C VAL A 12 2.85 12.28 13.75
N THR A 13 4.04 12.71 14.17
CA THR A 13 5.29 12.51 13.42
C THR A 13 6.25 11.69 14.25
N ILE A 14 6.65 10.52 13.74
CA ILE A 14 7.60 9.60 14.36
C ILE A 14 8.78 9.47 13.42
N GLU A 15 9.95 9.92 13.84
CA GLU A 15 11.21 9.82 13.11
C GLU A 15 12.24 9.09 13.96
N ILE A 16 12.52 7.83 13.60
CA ILE A 16 13.53 7.01 14.26
C ILE A 16 14.52 6.46 13.24
N PRO A 17 15.81 6.28 13.58
CA PRO A 17 16.75 5.63 12.67
C PRO A 17 16.42 4.15 12.53
N TRP A 18 16.34 3.42 13.64
CA TRP A 18 16.08 1.98 13.71
C TRP A 18 15.16 1.64 14.87
N GLY A 19 14.40 0.57 14.71
CA GLY A 19 13.40 0.09 15.65
C GLY A 19 11.99 0.17 15.08
N ASP A 20 11.06 -0.39 15.83
CA ASP A 20 9.69 -0.59 15.37
C ASP A 20 8.82 0.62 15.68
N ILE A 21 7.89 0.92 14.78
CA ILE A 21 6.86 1.93 14.98
C ILE A 21 5.51 1.24 15.13
N ARG A 22 4.88 1.36 16.30
CA ARG A 22 3.52 0.90 16.53
C ARG A 22 2.60 2.08 16.82
N VAL A 23 1.56 2.25 16.02
CA VAL A 23 0.50 3.24 16.28
C VAL A 23 -0.82 2.52 16.47
N ILE A 24 -1.55 2.87 17.52
CA ILE A 24 -2.83 2.26 17.89
C ILE A 24 -3.86 3.38 17.97
N ALA A 25 -4.81 3.38 17.04
CA ALA A 25 -5.90 4.35 16.97
C ALA A 25 -7.18 3.76 17.58
N THR A 26 -7.70 4.38 18.63
CA THR A 26 -8.93 3.94 19.32
C THR A 26 -9.83 5.13 19.62
N ASP A 27 -11.08 4.85 20.01
CA ASP A 27 -11.96 5.88 20.57
C ASP A 27 -11.46 6.27 21.97
N ARG A 28 -10.53 7.22 22.00
CA ARG A 28 -9.87 7.75 23.20
C ARG A 28 -9.73 9.25 23.10
N ALA A 29 -9.67 9.91 24.26
CA ALA A 29 -9.52 11.37 24.35
C ALA A 29 -8.11 11.79 24.79
N ASP A 30 -7.16 10.87 24.86
CA ASP A 30 -5.78 11.10 25.26
C ASP A 30 -4.81 10.47 24.26
N THR A 31 -3.57 10.93 24.29
CA THR A 31 -2.47 10.36 23.51
C THR A 31 -1.40 9.87 24.47
N VAL A 32 -1.01 8.60 24.33
CA VAL A 32 0.03 7.96 25.16
C VAL A 32 1.22 7.63 24.29
N VAL A 33 2.41 8.06 24.72
CA VAL A 33 3.66 7.72 24.03
C VAL A 33 4.52 6.85 24.95
N GLU A 34 4.97 5.74 24.41
CA GLU A 34 5.93 4.85 25.02
C GLU A 34 7.12 4.72 24.08
N VAL A 35 8.30 5.10 24.58
CA VAL A 35 9.57 4.95 23.89
C VAL A 35 10.40 3.98 24.72
N ARG A 36 10.89 2.92 24.08
CA ARG A 36 11.67 1.87 24.73
C ARG A 36 12.92 1.53 23.93
N PRO A 37 14.01 1.13 24.59
CA PRO A 37 15.11 0.50 23.89
C PRO A 37 14.60 -0.80 23.25
N ALA A 38 15.06 -1.11 22.04
CA ALA A 38 14.75 -2.40 21.41
C ALA A 38 15.38 -3.58 22.19
N ASP A 39 16.56 -3.35 22.80
CA ASP A 39 17.21 -4.26 23.74
C ASP A 39 17.56 -3.51 25.03
N ASP A 40 16.92 -3.88 26.14
CA ASP A 40 17.12 -3.25 27.44
C ASP A 40 18.48 -3.59 28.10
N GLN A 41 19.17 -4.61 27.60
CA GLN A 41 20.53 -4.97 28.01
C GLN A 41 21.60 -4.24 27.20
N SER A 42 21.22 -3.56 26.12
CA SER A 42 22.11 -2.79 25.26
C SER A 42 22.21 -1.35 25.76
N PRO A 43 23.35 -0.90 26.33
CA PRO A 43 23.49 0.46 26.82
C PRO A 43 23.31 1.52 25.73
N LYS A 44 23.55 1.14 24.46
CA LYS A 44 23.36 2.03 23.30
C LYS A 44 21.89 2.25 22.99
N ASP A 45 21.07 1.20 23.11
CA ASP A 45 19.63 1.31 22.85
C ASP A 45 18.95 2.05 24.00
N VAL A 46 19.39 1.81 25.24
CA VAL A 46 18.97 2.59 26.42
C VAL A 46 19.32 4.07 26.22
N GLU A 47 20.56 4.38 25.81
CA GLU A 47 20.97 5.76 25.50
C GLU A 47 20.12 6.37 24.36
N GLY A 48 19.80 5.60 23.32
CA GLY A 48 18.96 6.04 22.21
C GLY A 48 17.52 6.36 22.65
N ALA A 49 16.94 5.53 23.51
CA ALA A 49 15.62 5.75 24.08
C ALA A 49 15.60 7.00 24.97
N ASP A 50 16.60 7.18 25.84
CA ASP A 50 16.73 8.36 26.72
C ASP A 50 16.93 9.67 25.93
N GLN A 51 17.59 9.61 24.77
CA GLN A 51 17.80 10.77 23.91
C GLN A 51 16.63 11.07 22.97
N THR A 52 15.62 10.20 22.92
CA THR A 52 14.45 10.41 22.07
C THR A 52 13.58 11.53 22.62
N ARG A 53 13.31 12.51 21.76
CA ARG A 53 12.49 13.67 22.13
C ARG A 53 11.04 13.37 21.84
N VAL A 54 10.18 13.65 22.82
CA VAL A 54 8.73 13.59 22.69
C VAL A 54 8.19 14.97 23.00
N GLU A 55 7.68 15.66 21.98
CA GLU A 55 7.17 17.02 22.07
C GLU A 55 5.73 17.05 21.57
N TYR A 56 4.83 17.69 22.31
CA TYR A 56 3.43 17.87 21.90
C TYR A 56 3.06 19.34 22.01
N GLU A 57 2.65 19.93 20.90
CA GLU A 57 2.22 21.32 20.84
C GLU A 57 1.16 21.52 19.75
N ASN A 58 0.08 22.25 20.06
CA ASN A 58 -0.95 22.64 19.08
C ASN A 58 -1.53 21.48 18.26
N GLY A 59 -1.81 20.33 18.89
CA GLY A 59 -2.36 19.15 18.21
C GLY A 59 -1.35 18.38 17.36
N ARG A 60 -0.04 18.62 17.55
CA ARG A 60 1.03 17.94 16.84
C ARG A 60 1.94 17.23 17.82
N LEU A 61 2.07 15.92 17.66
CA LEU A 61 3.02 15.10 18.41
C LEU A 61 4.25 14.84 17.55
N LEU A 62 5.42 15.16 18.07
CA LEU A 62 6.72 14.83 17.49
C LEU A 62 7.44 13.83 18.39
N VAL A 63 7.72 12.64 17.86
CA VAL A 63 8.63 11.66 18.46
C VAL A 63 9.85 11.57 17.56
N LYS A 64 11.01 12.03 18.04
CA LYS A 64 12.23 12.10 17.23
C LYS A 64 13.42 11.54 17.98
N THR A 65 13.95 10.43 17.49
CA THR A 65 15.24 9.91 17.96
C THR A 65 16.35 10.61 17.18
N PRO A 66 17.35 11.19 17.86
CA PRO A 66 18.43 11.85 17.17
C PRO A 66 19.17 10.87 16.25
N THR A 67 19.37 11.28 15.00
CA THR A 67 20.31 10.65 14.08
C THR A 67 21.53 11.55 14.08
N GLY A 68 22.54 11.23 14.89
CA GLY A 68 23.58 12.22 15.21
C GLY A 68 24.37 12.71 13.99
N GLY A 69 24.98 13.90 14.12
CA GLY A 69 25.73 14.57 13.05
C GLY A 69 27.05 13.89 12.66
N LEU A 70 27.95 14.62 12.00
CA LEU A 70 29.21 14.12 11.41
C LEU A 70 30.11 13.29 12.38
N THR A 71 29.92 13.42 13.69
CA THR A 71 30.59 12.67 14.77
C THR A 71 29.89 11.38 15.23
N TYR A 72 28.65 11.12 14.79
CA TYR A 72 27.74 10.09 15.31
C TYR A 72 27.37 9.00 14.29
N VAL A 73 27.99 9.01 13.11
CA VAL A 73 27.81 8.04 12.01
C VAL A 73 28.06 6.57 12.46
N TRP A 74 28.61 6.34 13.65
CA TRP A 74 28.91 5.02 14.22
C TRP A 74 28.01 4.57 15.39
N LYS A 75 27.07 5.39 15.88
CA LYS A 75 26.13 4.93 16.91
C LYS A 75 24.91 4.25 16.27
N LYS A 76 24.92 2.92 16.39
CA LYS A 76 23.85 2.00 16.07
C LYS A 76 22.97 1.85 17.33
N TRP A 77 21.85 2.54 17.40
CA TRP A 77 20.81 2.33 18.41
C TRP A 77 19.49 1.99 17.75
N ALA A 78 18.70 1.15 18.39
CA ALA A 78 17.36 0.77 18.00
C ALA A 78 16.37 1.12 19.13
N VAL A 79 15.28 1.77 18.75
CA VAL A 79 14.28 2.31 19.67
C VAL A 79 12.91 1.94 19.16
N ASP A 80 12.13 1.28 20.01
CA ASP A 80 10.74 0.95 19.72
C ASP A 80 9.84 2.06 20.22
N VAL A 81 8.97 2.54 19.32
CA VAL A 81 8.03 3.62 19.61
C VAL A 81 6.62 3.09 19.49
N ARG A 82 5.88 3.14 20.60
CA ARG A 82 4.44 2.89 20.63
C ARG A 82 3.70 4.19 20.92
N VAL A 83 2.77 4.55 20.05
CA VAL A 83 1.89 5.70 20.23
C VAL A 83 0.45 5.23 20.18
N GLU A 84 -0.33 5.60 21.18
CA GLU A 84 -1.78 5.39 21.18
C GLU A 84 -2.46 6.73 21.00
N VAL A 85 -3.36 6.83 20.02
CA VAL A 85 -3.98 8.10 19.59
C VAL A 85 -5.50 7.97 19.39
N PRO A 86 -6.23 9.09 19.37
CA PRO A 86 -7.62 9.11 18.92
C PRO A 86 -7.77 8.63 17.48
N THR A 87 -8.85 7.90 17.20
CA THR A 87 -9.28 7.50 15.85
C THR A 87 -9.32 8.71 14.89
N GLY A 88 -8.84 8.51 13.67
CA GLY A 88 -8.77 9.55 12.64
C GLY A 88 -7.51 10.43 12.69
N SER A 89 -6.60 10.19 13.64
CA SER A 89 -5.32 10.92 13.71
C SER A 89 -4.46 10.63 12.49
N SER A 90 -3.75 11.66 12.00
CA SER A 90 -2.82 11.52 10.88
C SER A 90 -1.45 11.06 11.38
N VAL A 91 -0.75 10.23 10.61
CA VAL A 91 0.54 9.66 11.03
C VAL A 91 1.57 9.79 9.94
N ARG A 92 2.71 10.39 10.27
CA ARG A 92 3.94 10.34 9.50
C ARG A 92 4.94 9.45 10.25
N GLY A 93 5.15 8.24 9.75
CA GLY A 93 6.13 7.30 10.29
C GLY A 93 7.36 7.21 9.38
N GLN A 94 8.54 7.46 9.94
CA GLN A 94 9.81 7.27 9.25
C GLN A 94 10.75 6.43 10.10
N THR A 95 11.15 5.28 9.55
CA THR A 95 12.19 4.41 10.11
C THR A 95 13.18 3.99 9.03
N GLY A 96 14.45 3.83 9.34
CA GLY A 96 15.43 3.26 8.41
C GLY A 96 15.36 1.73 8.38
N MET A 97 15.11 1.11 9.53
CA MET A 97 15.03 -0.33 9.70
C MET A 97 14.11 -0.66 10.88
N GLY A 98 13.08 -1.46 10.64
CA GLY A 98 12.11 -1.86 11.64
C GLY A 98 10.71 -1.97 11.05
N ASP A 99 9.86 -2.70 11.75
CA ASP A 99 8.49 -2.96 11.33
C ASP A 99 7.61 -1.75 11.68
N VAL A 100 6.62 -1.48 10.84
CA VAL A 100 5.63 -0.44 11.04
C VAL A 100 4.27 -1.10 11.16
N ARG A 101 3.62 -0.98 12.32
CA ARG A 101 2.30 -1.55 12.58
C ARG A 101 1.32 -0.47 13.00
N PHE A 102 0.32 -0.21 12.17
CA PHE A 102 -0.76 0.74 12.44
C PHE A 102 -2.08 -0.01 12.62
N THR A 103 -2.66 0.08 13.81
CA THR A 103 -3.87 -0.64 14.19
C THR A 103 -5.02 0.31 14.46
N GLY A 104 -6.22 -0.06 14.03
CA GLY A 104 -7.42 0.79 14.10
C GLY A 104 -7.57 1.73 12.90
N VAL A 105 -8.45 2.72 13.03
CA VAL A 105 -8.79 3.66 11.94
C VAL A 105 -7.99 4.94 12.10
N LEU A 106 -7.04 5.15 11.19
CA LEU A 106 -6.23 6.36 11.09
C LEU A 106 -6.74 7.29 9.99
N GLY A 107 -6.34 8.57 10.08
CA GLY A 107 -6.51 9.56 9.02
C GLY A 107 -5.48 9.35 7.89
N GLU A 108 -4.92 10.43 7.34
CA GLU A 108 -3.85 10.32 6.35
C GLU A 108 -2.59 9.67 6.96
N CYS A 109 -2.04 8.67 6.27
CA CYS A 109 -0.80 8.02 6.66
C CYS A 109 0.31 8.24 5.63
N ARG A 110 1.50 8.63 6.11
CA ARG A 110 2.72 8.72 5.31
C ARG A 110 3.81 7.87 5.95
N ILE A 111 4.17 6.78 5.30
CA ILE A 111 5.14 5.80 5.82
C ILE A 111 6.36 5.79 4.91
N LYS A 112 7.54 5.97 5.51
CA LYS A 112 8.81 5.79 4.83
C LYS A 112 9.66 4.82 5.65
N THR A 113 9.89 3.63 5.10
CA THR A 113 10.79 2.65 5.70
C THR A 113 11.89 2.23 4.73
N GLY A 114 13.08 1.91 5.23
CA GLY A 114 14.12 1.27 4.42
C GLY A 114 13.85 -0.23 4.32
N THR A 115 13.90 -0.88 5.47
CA THR A 115 13.70 -2.33 5.61
C THR A 115 12.74 -2.63 6.74
N GLY A 116 11.73 -3.45 6.50
CA GLY A 116 10.77 -3.90 7.52
C GLY A 116 9.39 -4.15 6.95
N HIS A 117 8.60 -4.94 7.66
CA HIS A 117 7.22 -5.19 7.32
C HIS A 117 6.35 -3.98 7.65
N VAL A 118 5.39 -3.68 6.78
CA VAL A 118 4.39 -2.66 7.03
C VAL A 118 3.03 -3.34 7.10
N ASP A 119 2.35 -3.18 8.22
CA ASP A 119 1.02 -3.71 8.48
C ASP A 119 0.11 -2.56 8.91
N VAL A 120 -0.92 -2.27 8.11
CA VAL A 120 -1.86 -1.16 8.34
C VAL A 120 -3.27 -1.71 8.26
N ASP A 121 -4.05 -1.57 9.33
CA ASP A 121 -5.46 -1.98 9.34
C ASP A 121 -6.26 -1.06 8.41
N ARG A 122 -6.58 0.16 8.88
CA ARG A 122 -7.37 1.14 8.11
C ARG A 122 -6.78 2.53 8.19
N THR A 123 -6.74 3.19 7.05
CA THR A 123 -6.22 4.55 6.92
C THR A 123 -7.08 5.33 5.94
N GLY A 124 -7.08 6.65 6.04
CA GLY A 124 -7.47 7.53 4.94
C GLY A 124 -6.44 7.44 3.79
N PRO A 125 -6.12 8.55 3.10
CA PRO A 125 -5.12 8.52 2.04
C PRO A 125 -3.76 7.98 2.54
N LEU A 126 -3.15 7.11 1.76
CA LEU A 126 -1.90 6.43 2.11
C LEU A 126 -0.78 6.79 1.14
N ARG A 127 0.35 7.25 1.66
CA ARG A 127 1.62 7.26 0.93
C ARG A 127 2.64 6.36 1.61
N LEU A 128 3.07 5.32 0.92
CA LEU A 128 4.00 4.33 1.45
C LEU A 128 5.20 4.18 0.54
N HIS A 129 6.39 4.38 1.10
CA HIS A 129 7.65 4.08 0.43
C HIS A 129 8.47 3.10 1.28
N THR A 130 8.74 1.92 0.73
CA THR A 130 9.64 0.93 1.34
C THR A 130 10.64 0.41 0.32
N SER A 131 11.85 0.07 0.76
CA SER A 131 12.80 -0.63 -0.11
C SER A 131 12.59 -2.13 -0.01
N THR A 132 12.59 -2.68 1.20
CA THR A 132 12.49 -4.13 1.41
C THR A 132 11.51 -4.47 2.52
N GLY A 133 10.56 -5.35 2.23
CA GLY A 133 9.63 -5.89 3.21
C GLY A 133 8.24 -6.10 2.64
N ASN A 134 7.49 -6.99 3.26
CA ASN A 134 6.09 -7.20 2.90
C ASN A 134 5.24 -6.03 3.39
N VAL A 135 4.28 -5.63 2.57
CA VAL A 135 3.32 -4.58 2.87
C VAL A 135 1.94 -5.20 2.85
N THR A 136 1.22 -5.10 3.96
CA THR A 136 -0.17 -5.50 4.11
C THR A 136 -0.97 -4.27 4.52
N VAL A 137 -2.03 -3.95 3.79
CA VAL A 137 -2.99 -2.90 4.13
C VAL A 137 -4.39 -3.49 4.01
N GLU A 138 -5.21 -3.44 5.05
CA GLU A 138 -6.58 -3.99 4.94
C GLU A 138 -7.50 -3.06 4.16
N ALA A 139 -7.59 -1.78 4.53
CA ALA A 139 -8.42 -0.81 3.81
C ALA A 139 -7.82 0.61 3.76
N ILE A 140 -8.04 1.29 2.63
CA ILE A 140 -7.63 2.66 2.37
C ILE A 140 -8.87 3.48 1.97
N ASP A 141 -9.32 4.35 2.86
CA ASP A 141 -10.45 5.27 2.65
C ASP A 141 -9.95 6.53 1.92
N GLY A 142 -9.56 6.37 0.66
CA GLY A 142 -9.03 7.45 -0.18
C GLY A 142 -8.04 6.94 -1.22
N ASP A 143 -7.15 7.83 -1.67
CA ASP A 143 -6.13 7.49 -2.66
C ASP A 143 -4.90 6.80 -2.02
N ALA A 144 -4.29 5.88 -2.77
CA ALA A 144 -3.09 5.17 -2.38
C ALA A 144 -1.92 5.46 -3.33
N ASP A 145 -0.75 5.81 -2.79
CA ASP A 145 0.53 5.86 -3.50
C ASP A 145 1.53 4.95 -2.80
N VAL A 146 1.78 3.78 -3.37
CA VAL A 146 2.59 2.72 -2.77
C VAL A 146 3.76 2.37 -3.68
N SER A 147 4.97 2.49 -3.16
CA SER A 147 6.20 2.17 -3.86
C SER A 147 7.06 1.22 -3.03
N THR A 148 7.30 0.02 -3.55
CA THR A 148 8.12 -1.02 -2.93
C THR A 148 9.22 -1.47 -3.90
N ALA A 149 10.44 -1.70 -3.42
CA ALA A 149 11.51 -2.24 -4.26
C ALA A 149 11.58 -3.78 -4.20
N SER A 150 11.23 -4.39 -3.06
CA SER A 150 11.17 -5.84 -2.92
C SER A 150 10.24 -6.26 -1.78
N GLY A 151 9.33 -7.19 -2.06
CA GLY A 151 8.42 -7.76 -1.08
C GLY A 151 7.05 -8.08 -1.66
N THR A 152 6.26 -8.84 -0.90
CA THR A 152 4.85 -9.08 -1.24
C THR A 152 4.03 -7.85 -0.86
N LEU A 153 3.21 -7.38 -1.79
CA LEU A 153 2.27 -6.29 -1.55
C LEU A 153 0.84 -6.85 -1.53
N ARG A 154 0.11 -6.61 -0.45
CA ARG A 154 -1.30 -6.95 -0.32
C ARG A 154 -2.08 -5.73 0.15
N ILE A 155 -3.04 -5.31 -0.66
CA ILE A 155 -4.01 -4.26 -0.30
C ILE A 155 -5.41 -4.86 -0.39
N GLY A 156 -6.19 -4.82 0.69
CA GLY A 156 -7.54 -5.38 0.71
C GLY A 156 -8.51 -4.52 -0.09
N GLU A 157 -8.76 -3.30 0.38
CA GLU A 157 -9.73 -2.38 -0.23
C GLU A 157 -9.15 -0.97 -0.41
N VAL A 158 -9.47 -0.33 -1.54
CA VAL A 158 -9.13 1.07 -1.83
C VAL A 158 -10.38 1.80 -2.29
N GLY A 159 -10.82 2.79 -1.50
CA GLY A 159 -11.99 3.61 -1.79
C GLY A 159 -11.77 4.68 -2.87
N GLY A 160 -10.52 5.06 -3.12
CA GLY A 160 -10.13 6.01 -4.17
C GLY A 160 -9.33 5.37 -5.30
N GLY A 161 -8.44 6.15 -5.91
CA GLY A 161 -7.48 5.67 -6.91
C GLY A 161 -6.20 5.11 -6.28
N ALA A 162 -5.47 4.26 -7.00
CA ALA A 162 -4.22 3.69 -6.52
C ALA A 162 -3.11 3.78 -7.55
N VAL A 163 -1.95 4.27 -7.14
CA VAL A 163 -0.70 4.18 -7.89
C VAL A 163 0.23 3.24 -7.13
N VAL A 164 0.52 2.10 -7.74
CA VAL A 164 1.31 1.03 -7.13
C VAL A 164 2.53 0.73 -8.01
N LYS A 165 3.70 0.76 -7.40
CA LYS A 165 4.96 0.35 -8.03
C LYS A 165 5.62 -0.71 -7.16
N ASN A 166 5.76 -1.91 -7.68
CA ASN A 166 6.50 -2.98 -7.03
C ASN A 166 7.60 -3.46 -7.99
N SER A 167 8.85 -3.41 -7.56
CA SER A 167 9.92 -3.92 -8.43
C SER A 167 10.06 -5.43 -8.35
N ASN A 168 9.90 -6.05 -7.18
CA ASN A 168 10.05 -7.50 -7.01
C ASN A 168 9.06 -8.06 -6.00
N GLY A 169 8.29 -9.06 -6.42
CA GLY A 169 7.31 -9.76 -5.60
C GLY A 169 5.88 -9.59 -6.11
N PRO A 170 4.96 -10.49 -5.71
CA PRO A 170 3.58 -10.44 -6.14
C PRO A 170 2.87 -9.23 -5.53
N SER A 171 1.95 -8.66 -6.30
CA SER A 171 1.08 -7.57 -5.88
C SER A 171 -0.37 -8.01 -5.97
N THR A 172 -1.06 -8.06 -4.83
CA THR A 172 -2.46 -8.43 -4.72
C THR A 172 -3.27 -7.24 -4.23
N ILE A 173 -4.30 -6.86 -4.99
CA ILE A 173 -5.30 -5.87 -4.61
C ILE A 173 -6.66 -6.58 -4.59
N GLY A 174 -7.41 -6.46 -3.50
CA GLY A 174 -8.76 -7.01 -3.44
C GLY A 174 -9.72 -6.17 -4.27
N ARG A 175 -10.27 -5.10 -3.67
CA ARG A 175 -11.22 -4.19 -4.33
C ARG A 175 -10.60 -2.81 -4.52
N ILE A 176 -10.80 -2.21 -5.68
CA ILE A 176 -10.52 -0.79 -5.92
C ILE A 176 -11.74 -0.10 -6.54
N ALA A 177 -12.17 1.01 -5.94
CA ALA A 177 -13.31 1.77 -6.44
C ALA A 177 -12.93 2.81 -7.53
N GLY A 178 -11.72 3.37 -7.46
CA GLY A 178 -11.19 4.32 -8.44
C GLY A 178 -10.22 3.70 -9.44
N ASP A 179 -9.48 4.56 -10.16
CA ASP A 179 -8.53 4.11 -11.18
C ASP A 179 -7.29 3.47 -10.56
N LEU A 180 -6.87 2.32 -11.11
CA LEU A 180 -5.66 1.62 -10.71
C LEU A 180 -4.55 1.84 -11.73
N LYS A 181 -3.38 2.28 -11.27
CA LYS A 181 -2.13 2.26 -12.05
C LYS A 181 -1.10 1.41 -11.34
N LEU A 182 -0.87 0.20 -11.85
CA LEU A 182 0.09 -0.74 -11.28
C LEU A 182 1.27 -1.00 -12.22
N ARG A 183 2.48 -0.96 -11.67
CA ARG A 183 3.72 -1.30 -12.35
C ARG A 183 4.47 -2.33 -11.53
N ALA A 184 4.59 -3.53 -12.08
CA ALA A 184 5.46 -4.57 -11.59
C ALA A 184 6.68 -4.73 -12.52
N SER A 185 7.85 -5.02 -11.96
CA SER A 185 8.98 -5.49 -12.80
C SER A 185 9.04 -7.02 -12.78
N ASN A 186 9.17 -7.62 -11.61
CA ASN A 186 9.25 -9.08 -11.44
C ASN A 186 8.21 -9.54 -10.43
N GLY A 187 7.03 -9.95 -10.89
CA GLY A 187 5.97 -10.39 -10.00
C GLY A 187 4.61 -10.40 -10.68
N ASP A 188 3.75 -11.28 -10.19
CA ASP A 188 2.38 -11.38 -10.64
C ASP A 188 1.54 -10.24 -10.08
N ILE A 189 0.62 -9.76 -10.89
CA ILE A 189 -0.37 -8.75 -10.52
C ILE A 189 -1.70 -9.47 -10.40
N THR A 190 -2.34 -9.39 -9.24
CA THR A 190 -3.70 -9.90 -9.03
C THR A 190 -4.59 -8.79 -8.50
N VAL A 191 -5.67 -8.50 -9.20
CA VAL A 191 -6.73 -7.59 -8.76
C VAL A 191 -8.03 -8.39 -8.72
N THR A 192 -8.73 -8.44 -7.58
CA THR A 192 -9.98 -9.20 -7.51
C THR A 192 -11.13 -8.45 -8.18
N GLU A 193 -11.33 -7.18 -7.83
CA GLU A 193 -12.46 -6.37 -8.31
C GLU A 193 -11.99 -4.93 -8.58
N ALA A 194 -12.22 -4.44 -9.80
CA ALA A 194 -11.93 -3.07 -10.20
C ALA A 194 -13.20 -2.35 -10.68
N GLY A 195 -13.63 -1.35 -9.92
CA GLY A 195 -14.81 -0.53 -10.20
C GLY A 195 -14.59 0.56 -11.27
N ALA A 196 -13.36 0.79 -11.70
CA ALA A 196 -12.99 1.79 -12.70
C ALA A 196 -11.78 1.32 -13.55
N GLY A 197 -11.08 2.26 -14.19
CA GLY A 197 -10.01 1.95 -15.14
C GLY A 197 -8.80 1.27 -14.49
N VAL A 198 -8.13 0.41 -15.25
CA VAL A 198 -6.95 -0.34 -14.79
C VAL A 198 -5.81 -0.20 -15.81
N ASP A 199 -4.70 0.39 -15.42
CA ASP A 199 -3.45 0.41 -16.18
C ASP A 199 -2.40 -0.43 -15.43
N ALA A 200 -2.32 -1.72 -15.76
CA ALA A 200 -1.41 -2.69 -15.15
C ALA A 200 -0.32 -3.10 -16.14
N LYS A 201 0.94 -3.01 -15.72
CA LYS A 201 2.09 -3.46 -16.54
C LYS A 201 3.05 -4.29 -15.71
N SER A 202 3.45 -5.44 -16.23
CA SER A 202 4.50 -6.29 -15.68
C SER A 202 5.58 -6.53 -16.72
N ALA A 203 6.86 -6.59 -16.33
CA ALA A 203 7.90 -7.06 -17.23
C ALA A 203 7.94 -8.59 -17.24
N ASN A 204 8.05 -9.21 -16.06
CA ASN A 204 8.08 -10.65 -15.88
C ASN A 204 7.04 -11.07 -14.83
N GLY A 205 5.84 -11.40 -15.28
CA GLY A 205 4.75 -11.81 -14.39
C GLY A 205 3.41 -11.86 -15.11
N SER A 206 2.52 -12.69 -14.59
CA SER A 206 1.15 -12.80 -15.08
C SER A 206 0.29 -11.69 -14.50
N ILE A 207 -0.71 -11.27 -15.26
CA ILE A 207 -1.68 -10.25 -14.83
C ILE A 207 -3.04 -10.90 -14.76
N ARG A 208 -3.62 -10.98 -13.57
CA ARG A 208 -4.98 -11.47 -13.34
C ARG A 208 -5.84 -10.34 -12.80
N ILE A 209 -6.91 -10.02 -13.52
CA ILE A 209 -7.97 -9.12 -13.07
C ILE A 209 -9.25 -9.96 -13.01
N GLY A 210 -9.78 -10.17 -11.81
CA GLY A 210 -10.95 -11.02 -11.57
C GLY A 210 -12.20 -10.42 -12.20
N GLU A 211 -12.49 -9.15 -11.93
CA GLU A 211 -13.63 -8.46 -12.51
C GLU A 211 -13.31 -6.97 -12.76
N VAL A 212 -13.71 -6.47 -13.92
CA VAL A 212 -13.77 -5.03 -14.22
C VAL A 212 -15.20 -4.61 -14.56
N VAL A 213 -15.67 -3.57 -13.88
CA VAL A 213 -17.03 -3.03 -14.06
C VAL A 213 -17.09 -2.07 -15.25
N ARG A 214 -16.18 -1.09 -15.32
CA ARG A 214 -16.21 0.01 -16.31
C ARG A 214 -14.84 0.66 -16.53
N GLY A 215 -14.72 1.42 -17.62
CA GLY A 215 -13.56 2.27 -17.89
C GLY A 215 -12.55 1.63 -18.85
N THR A 216 -11.35 2.18 -18.87
CA THR A 216 -10.29 1.71 -19.78
C THR A 216 -9.33 0.78 -19.05
N VAL A 217 -9.13 -0.39 -19.61
CA VAL A 217 -8.27 -1.45 -19.09
C VAL A 217 -7.08 -1.63 -20.02
N VAL A 218 -5.89 -1.24 -19.58
CA VAL A 218 -4.63 -1.41 -20.30
C VAL A 218 -3.76 -2.40 -19.55
N LEU A 219 -3.61 -3.61 -20.10
CA LEU A 219 -2.79 -4.67 -19.53
C LEU A 219 -1.60 -4.92 -20.44
N LYS A 220 -0.37 -4.87 -19.91
CA LYS A 220 0.82 -5.25 -20.66
C LYS A 220 1.73 -6.17 -19.87
N SER A 221 2.08 -7.31 -20.45
CA SER A 221 3.12 -8.19 -19.91
C SER A 221 4.18 -8.47 -20.98
N ALA A 222 5.48 -8.43 -20.63
CA ALA A 222 6.49 -8.90 -21.59
C ALA A 222 6.55 -10.43 -21.57
N MET A 223 6.52 -11.03 -20.38
CA MET A 223 6.45 -12.48 -20.19
C MET A 223 5.45 -12.83 -19.09
N GLY A 224 4.37 -13.49 -19.46
CA GLY A 224 3.32 -13.92 -18.54
C GLY A 224 1.94 -13.93 -19.19
N ASP A 225 1.04 -14.67 -18.55
CA ASP A 225 -0.34 -14.80 -19.01
C ASP A 225 -1.16 -13.58 -18.58
N ILE A 226 -2.18 -13.24 -19.36
CA ILE A 226 -3.15 -12.22 -19.01
C ILE A 226 -4.51 -12.89 -18.85
N ASP A 227 -5.12 -12.72 -17.68
CA ASP A 227 -6.44 -13.23 -17.33
C ASP A 227 -7.32 -12.06 -16.92
N LEU A 228 -8.40 -11.82 -17.67
CA LEU A 228 -9.29 -10.67 -17.48
C LEU A 228 -10.74 -11.14 -17.45
N GLY A 229 -11.39 -10.95 -16.30
CA GLY A 229 -12.84 -11.05 -16.18
C GLY A 229 -13.51 -9.69 -16.36
N ILE A 230 -14.62 -9.69 -17.09
CA ILE A 230 -15.47 -8.52 -17.34
C ILE A 230 -16.83 -8.76 -16.69
N SER A 231 -17.32 -7.77 -15.96
CA SER A 231 -18.62 -7.85 -15.27
C SER A 231 -19.76 -8.22 -16.24
N GLU A 232 -20.74 -8.98 -15.76
CA GLU A 232 -21.94 -9.30 -16.52
C GLU A 232 -22.73 -8.03 -16.91
N GLY A 233 -23.24 -7.98 -18.14
CA GLY A 233 -23.99 -6.83 -18.64
C GLY A 233 -23.15 -5.65 -19.14
N THR A 234 -21.83 -5.65 -18.92
CA THR A 234 -20.93 -4.62 -19.44
C THR A 234 -20.57 -4.88 -20.91
N ALA A 235 -20.67 -3.84 -21.75
CA ALA A 235 -20.22 -3.90 -23.14
C ALA A 235 -18.70 -3.73 -23.21
N ALA A 236 -18.02 -4.68 -23.86
CA ALA A 236 -16.56 -4.68 -23.96
C ALA A 236 -16.09 -4.46 -25.39
N TRP A 237 -15.18 -3.50 -25.58
CA TRP A 237 -14.41 -3.37 -26.81
C TRP A 237 -13.01 -3.93 -26.57
N LEU A 238 -12.53 -4.79 -27.47
CA LEU A 238 -11.30 -5.55 -27.28
C LEU A 238 -10.27 -5.22 -28.36
N ASP A 239 -9.11 -4.72 -27.95
CA ASP A 239 -7.87 -4.64 -28.73
C ASP A 239 -6.81 -5.51 -28.05
N VAL A 240 -6.68 -6.75 -28.51
CA VAL A 240 -5.91 -7.78 -27.80
C VAL A 240 -4.87 -8.40 -28.73
N HIS A 241 -3.62 -8.39 -28.28
CA HIS A 241 -2.50 -8.88 -29.05
C HIS A 241 -1.60 -9.80 -28.20
N THR A 242 -1.29 -10.98 -28.74
CA THR A 242 -0.22 -11.84 -28.21
C THR A 242 0.71 -12.21 -29.36
N SER A 243 2.03 -12.05 -29.16
CA SER A 243 3.03 -12.45 -30.17
C SER A 243 3.30 -13.95 -30.16
N SER A 244 3.38 -14.55 -28.97
CA SER A 244 3.62 -15.98 -28.78
C SER A 244 2.73 -16.51 -27.65
N GLY A 245 1.59 -17.07 -28.02
CA GLY A 245 0.59 -17.61 -27.11
C GLY A 245 -0.77 -17.80 -27.79
N ARG A 246 -1.78 -18.17 -27.01
CA ARG A 246 -3.16 -18.34 -27.47
C ARG A 246 -4.07 -17.30 -26.82
N LEU A 247 -4.92 -16.69 -27.66
CA LEU A 247 -6.04 -15.90 -27.20
C LEU A 247 -7.27 -16.80 -27.03
N ARG A 248 -7.85 -16.82 -25.83
CA ARG A 248 -9.15 -17.39 -25.53
C ARG A 248 -10.11 -16.27 -25.15
N ASN A 249 -11.12 -16.06 -25.98
CA ASN A 249 -12.20 -15.15 -25.68
C ASN A 249 -13.48 -15.96 -25.51
N SER A 250 -14.06 -15.91 -24.31
CA SER A 250 -15.35 -16.55 -24.01
C SER A 250 -16.46 -15.54 -23.73
N LEU A 251 -16.30 -14.29 -24.18
CA LEU A 251 -17.39 -13.32 -24.18
C LEU A 251 -18.39 -13.73 -25.26
N ASP A 252 -19.67 -13.82 -24.90
CA ASP A 252 -20.73 -13.99 -25.88
C ASP A 252 -20.69 -12.82 -26.88
N GLU A 253 -20.64 -13.12 -28.18
CA GLU A 253 -20.82 -12.14 -29.24
C GLU A 253 -22.26 -11.61 -29.18
N SER A 254 -22.52 -10.64 -28.30
CA SER A 254 -23.81 -9.97 -28.28
C SER A 254 -23.89 -9.02 -29.47
N ALA A 255 -24.43 -9.55 -30.57
CA ALA A 255 -25.00 -8.81 -31.67
C ALA A 255 -26.33 -8.15 -31.24
N ALA A 256 -26.25 -7.18 -30.34
CA ALA A 256 -27.25 -6.13 -30.14
C ALA A 256 -26.78 -5.33 -28.93
N ARG A 257 -26.55 -4.03 -29.09
CA ARG A 257 -26.41 -3.08 -27.99
C ARG A 257 -27.58 -3.31 -27.02
N PRO A 258 -27.40 -3.97 -25.87
CA PRO A 258 -28.35 -3.81 -24.79
C PRO A 258 -28.07 -2.41 -24.24
N GLU A 259 -28.96 -1.88 -23.42
CA GLU A 259 -28.69 -0.67 -22.64
C GLU A 259 -27.62 -0.97 -21.58
N ALA A 260 -26.39 -1.30 -22.02
CA ALA A 260 -25.25 -1.45 -21.14
C ALA A 260 -25.00 -0.07 -20.53
N THR A 261 -25.31 0.06 -19.24
CA THR A 261 -25.07 1.28 -18.47
C THR A 261 -23.58 1.61 -18.41
N ASP A 262 -22.73 0.58 -18.52
CA ASP A 262 -21.29 0.67 -18.41
C ASP A 262 -20.59 0.01 -19.61
N THR A 263 -19.49 0.65 -20.04
CA THR A 263 -18.64 0.20 -21.14
C THR A 263 -17.20 0.02 -20.64
N VAL A 264 -16.54 -1.03 -21.12
CA VAL A 264 -15.11 -1.29 -20.88
C VAL A 264 -14.35 -1.31 -22.20
N GLU A 265 -13.27 -0.54 -22.27
CA GLU A 265 -12.31 -0.59 -23.37
C GLU A 265 -11.08 -1.38 -22.91
N VAL A 266 -10.87 -2.57 -23.47
CA VAL A 266 -9.74 -3.44 -23.11
C VAL A 266 -8.67 -3.34 -24.17
N ARG A 267 -7.46 -3.01 -23.73
CA ARG A 267 -6.23 -3.14 -24.48
C ARG A 267 -5.26 -4.06 -23.75
N ALA A 268 -5.10 -5.28 -24.23
CA ALA A 268 -4.21 -6.27 -23.62
C ALA A 268 -3.10 -6.68 -24.60
N ASP A 269 -1.85 -6.61 -24.15
CA ASP A 269 -0.67 -6.91 -24.96
C ASP A 269 0.28 -7.83 -24.18
N THR A 270 0.61 -9.00 -24.73
CA THR A 270 1.67 -9.86 -24.20
C THR A 270 2.64 -10.32 -25.28
N SER A 271 3.93 -10.38 -24.97
CA SER A 271 4.91 -10.88 -25.95
C SER A 271 5.00 -12.41 -25.91
N CYS A 272 5.00 -12.99 -24.72
CA CYS A 272 5.03 -14.43 -24.50
C CYS A 272 4.05 -14.80 -23.37
N GLY A 273 2.91 -15.39 -23.72
CA GLY A 273 1.86 -15.79 -22.78
C GLY A 273 0.49 -15.93 -23.44
N ASP A 274 -0.37 -16.70 -22.79
CA ASP A 274 -1.77 -16.84 -23.18
C ASP A 274 -2.59 -15.64 -22.66
N ILE A 275 -3.61 -15.24 -23.41
CA ILE A 275 -4.58 -14.23 -22.97
C ILE A 275 -5.94 -14.91 -22.86
N THR A 276 -6.56 -14.85 -21.68
CA THR A 276 -7.91 -15.35 -21.44
C THR A 276 -8.81 -14.18 -21.03
N ILE A 277 -9.93 -14.05 -21.73
CA ILE A 277 -10.97 -13.05 -21.43
C ILE A 277 -12.29 -13.78 -21.22
N HIS A 278 -12.93 -13.54 -20.08
CA HIS A 278 -14.16 -14.23 -19.66
C HIS A 278 -15.13 -13.29 -18.95
N ARG A 279 -16.36 -13.78 -18.70
CA ARG A 279 -17.33 -13.11 -17.82
C ARG A 279 -17.11 -13.57 -16.38
N SER A 280 -17.22 -12.65 -15.43
CA SER A 280 -17.14 -12.93 -13.99
C SER A 280 -18.45 -12.61 -13.30
#